data_AF-A0A9W6G5U9-F1
#
_entry.id   AF-A0A9W6G5U9-F1
#
_cell.length_a   1.000
_cell.length_b   1.000
_cell.length_c   1.000
_cell.angle_alpha   90.00
_cell.angle_beta   90.00
_cell.angle_gamma   90.00
#
_symmetry.space_group_name_H-M   'P 1'
#
loop_
_entity.id
_entity.type
_entity.pdbx_description
1 polymer ?
#
loop_
_entity_poly.entity_id
_entity_poly.type
_entity_poly.pdbx_seq_one_letter_code
_entity_poly.pdbx_strand_id
1 'polypeptide(L)'
;MFSNLSERWRRRLRIAVAVWAVLLVAVAFAGSRATVREQVDAEGARGLLDAAVGEAAALFTGAAVLAVGPLTWEECEVTPVRPGLSLERTLQVSGATVEHVEALTERFALRSLTSEPDGASWSGTTQEFIGVRVTAPAADPPGGRWAEPVAVQAVSGCRPLEAPIGAFAPDPPAEATDAWTYGSVDCPDGATLTSWTEPVEAQPMRVHETSGGCA
;
A
#
# COMPACT_ATOMS: atom_id res chain seq x y z
N MET A 1 -44.40 -3.98 -33.24
CA MET A 1 -45.79 -4.29 -32.87
C MET A 1 -45.82 -4.51 -31.37
N PHE A 2 -46.05 -3.46 -30.57
CA PHE A 2 -46.08 -3.58 -29.10
C PHE A 2 -47.46 -4.10 -28.69
N SER A 3 -47.50 -5.24 -28.02
CA SER A 3 -48.73 -5.84 -27.53
C SER A 3 -49.38 -4.92 -26.50
N ASN A 4 -50.71 -4.75 -26.60
CA ASN A 4 -51.50 -4.03 -25.61
C ASN A 4 -51.47 -4.78 -24.28
N LEU A 5 -50.44 -4.54 -23.46
CA LEU A 5 -50.36 -5.07 -22.11
C LEU A 5 -51.50 -4.46 -21.27
N SER A 6 -52.28 -5.34 -20.63
CA SER A 6 -53.38 -4.96 -19.75
C SER A 6 -52.88 -4.10 -18.58
N GLU A 7 -53.74 -3.20 -18.08
CA GLU A 7 -53.38 -2.29 -16.96
C GLU A 7 -52.90 -3.04 -15.72
N ARG A 8 -53.47 -4.22 -15.45
CA ARG A 8 -53.06 -5.10 -14.34
C ARG A 8 -51.60 -5.54 -14.49
N TRP A 9 -51.18 -5.84 -15.70
CA TRP A 9 -49.81 -6.27 -15.97
C TRP A 9 -48.83 -5.10 -15.83
N ARG A 10 -49.19 -3.90 -16.30
CA ARG A 10 -48.40 -2.68 -16.10
C ARG A 10 -48.22 -2.35 -14.60
N ARG A 11 -49.28 -2.50 -13.80
CA ARG A 11 -49.22 -2.26 -12.35
C ARG A 11 -48.29 -3.26 -11.64
N ARG A 12 -48.35 -4.54 -12.01
CA ARG A 12 -47.44 -5.57 -11.46
C ARG A 12 -45.98 -5.28 -11.84
N LEU A 13 -45.72 -4.87 -13.07
CA LEU A 13 -44.37 -4.54 -13.52
C LEU A 13 -43.81 -3.32 -12.76
N ARG A 14 -44.62 -2.27 -12.54
CA ARG A 14 -44.20 -1.11 -11.72
C ARG A 14 -43.86 -1.51 -10.29
N ILE A 15 -44.66 -2.38 -9.67
CA ILE A 15 -44.37 -2.88 -8.32
C ILE A 15 -43.08 -3.69 -8.31
N ALA A 16 -42.90 -4.59 -9.29
CA ALA A 16 -41.68 -5.38 -9.39
C ALA A 16 -40.43 -4.49 -9.54
N VAL A 17 -40.49 -3.46 -10.39
CA VAL A 17 -39.40 -2.48 -10.56
C VAL A 17 -39.16 -1.69 -9.27
N ALA A 18 -40.21 -1.23 -8.59
CA ALA A 18 -40.07 -0.51 -7.32
C ALA A 18 -39.43 -1.39 -6.23
N VAL A 19 -39.87 -2.64 -6.10
CA VAL A 19 -39.27 -3.62 -5.19
C VAL A 19 -37.80 -3.86 -5.54
N TRP A 20 -37.48 -4.02 -6.82
CA TRP A 20 -36.10 -4.21 -7.28
C TRP A 20 -35.21 -2.99 -6.99
N ALA A 21 -35.74 -1.78 -7.21
CA ALA A 21 -35.02 -0.54 -6.91
C ALA A 21 -34.75 -0.41 -5.40
N VAL A 22 -35.74 -0.68 -4.55
CA VAL A 22 -35.56 -0.68 -3.08
C VAL A 22 -34.55 -1.75 -2.66
N LEU A 23 -34.60 -2.93 -3.27
CA LEU A 23 -33.68 -4.02 -2.96
C LEU A 23 -32.25 -3.69 -3.39
N LEU A 24 -32.06 -3.05 -4.55
CA LEU A 24 -30.76 -2.54 -4.99
C LEU A 24 -30.20 -1.48 -4.05
N VAL A 25 -31.04 -0.54 -3.61
CA VAL A 25 -30.64 0.46 -2.61
C VAL A 25 -30.21 -0.23 -1.32
N ALA A 26 -31.05 -1.13 -0.77
CA ALA A 26 -30.73 -1.87 0.44
C ALA A 26 -29.43 -2.69 0.32
N VAL A 27 -29.22 -3.37 -0.82
CA VAL A 27 -28.00 -4.14 -1.08
C VAL A 27 -26.79 -3.23 -1.27
N ALA A 28 -26.92 -2.07 -1.90
CA ALA A 28 -25.83 -1.10 -2.04
C ALA A 28 -25.37 -0.57 -0.67
N PHE A 29 -26.31 -0.32 0.25
CA PHE A 29 -26.00 0.12 1.61
C PHE A 29 -25.54 -1.01 2.55
N ALA A 30 -26.04 -2.24 2.38
CA ALA A 30 -25.63 -3.39 3.19
C ALA A 30 -24.33 -4.06 2.69
N GLY A 31 -24.01 -3.91 1.40
CA GLY A 31 -22.85 -4.51 0.74
C GLY A 31 -21.58 -3.67 0.83
N SER A 32 -21.67 -2.37 1.15
CA SER A 32 -20.50 -1.52 1.38
C SER A 32 -19.91 -1.82 2.77
N ARG A 33 -19.14 -2.90 2.89
CA ARG A 33 -18.62 -3.45 4.15
C ARG A 33 -17.54 -2.62 4.86
N ALA A 34 -17.35 -1.37 4.47
CA ALA A 34 -16.77 -0.34 5.32
C ALA A 34 -17.52 0.94 4.95
N THR A 35 -18.40 1.42 5.82
CA THR A 35 -18.98 2.74 5.59
C THR A 35 -17.84 3.77 5.72
N VAL A 36 -17.89 4.87 4.99
CA VAL A 36 -16.87 5.96 5.06
C VAL A 36 -16.63 6.49 6.50
N ARG A 37 -17.53 6.16 7.44
CA ARG A 37 -17.39 6.44 8.88
C ARG A 37 -16.52 5.46 9.65
N GLU A 38 -16.33 4.25 9.16
CA GLU A 38 -15.50 3.20 9.77
C GLU A 38 -14.07 3.20 9.20
N GLN A 39 -13.79 4.09 8.24
CA GLN A 39 -12.44 4.26 7.74
C GLN A 39 -11.58 4.90 8.82
N VAL A 40 -10.45 4.26 9.10
CA VAL A 40 -9.36 4.87 9.87
C VAL A 40 -8.93 6.16 9.17
N ASP A 41 -8.71 7.21 9.96
CA ASP A 41 -8.17 8.47 9.48
C ASP A 41 -6.74 8.32 8.98
N ALA A 42 -6.19 9.40 8.41
CA ALA A 42 -4.86 9.35 7.83
C ALA A 42 -3.75 9.13 8.89
N GLU A 43 -3.93 9.60 10.13
CA GLU A 43 -3.00 9.34 11.23
C GLU A 43 -2.98 7.85 11.62
N GLY A 44 -4.15 7.24 11.85
CA GLY A 44 -4.21 5.81 12.14
C GLY A 44 -3.78 4.95 10.95
N ALA A 45 -4.08 5.38 9.72
CA ALA A 45 -3.62 4.70 8.52
C ALA A 45 -2.11 4.74 8.36
N ARG A 46 -1.43 5.80 8.81
CA ARG A 46 0.03 5.83 8.91
C ARG A 46 0.54 4.75 9.84
N GLY A 47 -0.03 4.61 11.05
CA GLY A 47 0.39 3.55 11.98
C GLY A 47 0.25 2.15 11.38
N LEU A 48 -0.82 1.91 10.64
CA LEU A 48 -1.05 0.65 9.93
C LEU A 48 -0.09 0.45 8.74
N LEU A 49 0.19 1.51 7.99
CA LEU A 49 1.16 1.52 6.91
C LEU A 49 2.56 1.17 7.43
N ASP A 50 2.96 1.81 8.53
CA ASP A 50 4.25 1.62 9.17
C ASP A 50 4.37 0.19 9.71
N ALA A 51 3.34 -0.34 10.36
CA ALA A 51 3.31 -1.73 10.80
C ALA A 51 3.47 -2.71 9.62
N ALA A 52 2.78 -2.48 8.50
CA ALA A 52 2.90 -3.33 7.31
C ALA A 52 4.31 -3.29 6.70
N VAL A 53 4.94 -2.11 6.64
CA VAL A 53 6.31 -1.96 6.13
C VAL A 53 7.33 -2.56 7.09
N GLY A 54 7.17 -2.39 8.40
CA GLY A 54 8.03 -2.99 9.42
C GLY A 54 7.96 -4.52 9.41
N GLU A 55 6.76 -5.07 9.26
CA GLU A 55 6.57 -6.51 9.07
C GLU A 55 7.21 -7.01 7.78
N ALA A 56 7.04 -6.30 6.66
CA ALA A 56 7.73 -6.63 5.42
C ALA A 56 9.26 -6.62 5.61
N ALA A 57 9.81 -5.61 6.29
CA ALA A 57 11.24 -5.52 6.57
C ALA A 57 11.77 -6.68 7.43
N ALA A 58 11.00 -7.14 8.43
CA ALA A 58 11.37 -8.28 9.27
C ALA A 58 11.46 -9.62 8.48
N LEU A 59 10.70 -9.76 7.39
CA LEU A 59 10.79 -10.95 6.52
C LEU A 59 12.07 -11.01 5.68
N PHE A 60 12.82 -9.90 5.62
CA PHE A 60 14.10 -9.83 4.91
C PHE A 60 15.31 -9.95 5.86
N THR A 61 15.13 -10.55 7.04
CA THR A 61 16.23 -10.85 7.97
C THR A 61 17.35 -11.65 7.27
N GLY A 62 18.60 -11.18 7.37
CA GLY A 62 19.75 -11.79 6.69
C GLY A 62 19.92 -11.39 5.21
N ALA A 63 18.98 -10.66 4.61
CA ALA A 63 19.27 -9.84 3.44
C ALA A 63 19.94 -8.52 3.88
N ALA A 64 20.62 -7.84 2.95
CA ALA A 64 20.98 -6.45 3.19
C ALA A 64 19.72 -5.60 3.01
N VAL A 65 18.89 -5.52 4.06
CA VAL A 65 17.80 -4.53 4.13
C VAL A 65 18.47 -3.17 4.02
N LEU A 66 18.12 -2.43 2.96
CA LEU A 66 18.89 -1.26 2.58
C LEU A 66 18.28 0.01 3.14
N ALA A 67 17.00 0.25 2.90
CA ALA A 67 16.41 1.49 3.35
C ALA A 67 14.89 1.51 3.34
N VAL A 68 14.36 2.32 4.25
CA VAL A 68 12.98 2.81 4.20
C VAL A 68 12.98 4.23 3.66
N GLY A 69 12.12 4.51 2.69
CA GLY A 69 11.95 5.83 2.10
C GLY A 69 11.13 6.77 2.99
N PRO A 70 11.07 8.07 2.63
CA PRO A 70 10.25 9.03 3.35
C PRO A 70 8.77 8.62 3.30
N LEU A 71 7.99 9.11 4.28
CA LEU A 71 6.54 9.08 4.14
C LEU A 71 6.15 10.11 3.09
N THR A 72 5.55 9.68 2.00
CA THR A 72 4.96 10.58 1.00
C THR A 72 3.45 10.61 1.18
N TRP A 73 2.83 11.71 0.76
CA TRP A 73 1.39 11.84 0.77
C TRP A 73 0.89 12.64 -0.43
N GLU A 74 -0.29 12.25 -0.91
CA GLU A 74 -1.02 12.94 -1.96
C GLU A 74 -2.40 13.34 -1.44
N GLU A 75 -2.81 14.57 -1.73
CA GLU A 75 -4.17 15.03 -1.44
C GLU A 75 -5.19 14.30 -2.32
N CYS A 76 -6.31 13.92 -1.71
CA CYS A 76 -7.38 13.21 -2.40
C CYS A 76 -8.75 13.59 -1.81
N GLU A 77 -9.82 13.20 -2.50
CA GLU A 77 -11.19 13.40 -2.02
C GLU A 77 -11.81 12.07 -1.62
N VAL A 78 -12.10 11.89 -0.31
CA VAL A 78 -12.85 10.72 0.16
C VAL A 78 -14.31 10.82 -0.29
N THR A 79 -14.84 12.05 -0.25
CA THR A 79 -16.12 12.46 -0.83
C THR A 79 -15.98 13.90 -1.34
N PRO A 80 -16.92 14.42 -2.16
CA PRO A 80 -16.84 15.79 -2.70
C PRO A 80 -16.77 16.92 -1.66
N VAL A 81 -17.01 16.61 -0.38
CA VAL A 81 -16.99 17.59 0.73
C VAL A 81 -16.07 17.16 1.88
N ARG A 82 -15.30 16.07 1.73
CA ARG A 82 -14.40 15.56 2.76
C ARG A 82 -13.02 15.29 2.15
N PRO A 83 -12.02 16.15 2.43
CA PRO A 83 -10.67 15.93 1.96
C PRO A 83 -10.05 14.73 2.67
N GLY A 84 -9.04 14.17 2.03
CA GLY A 84 -8.25 13.07 2.56
C GLY A 84 -6.81 13.11 2.08
N LEU A 85 -6.03 12.18 2.59
CA LEU A 85 -4.66 11.94 2.18
C LEU A 85 -4.49 10.47 1.80
N SER A 86 -3.78 10.22 0.70
CA SER A 86 -3.22 8.91 0.38
C SER A 86 -1.77 8.90 0.80
N LEU A 87 -1.43 8.00 1.72
CA LEU A 87 -0.07 7.82 2.21
C LEU A 87 0.63 6.73 1.45
N GLU A 88 1.93 6.92 1.21
CA GLU A 88 2.78 5.93 0.59
C GLU A 88 4.12 5.84 1.33
N ARG A 89 4.64 4.62 1.41
CA ARG A 89 5.96 4.34 1.95
C ARG A 89 6.60 3.20 1.17
N THR A 90 7.91 3.34 0.92
CA THR A 90 8.68 2.39 0.12
C THR A 90 9.80 1.80 0.97
N LEU A 91 9.98 0.49 0.86
CA LEU A 91 11.10 -0.26 1.39
C LEU A 91 11.91 -0.81 0.22
N GLN A 92 13.22 -0.58 0.26
CA GLN A 92 14.16 -1.10 -0.74
C GLN A 92 15.06 -2.15 -0.09
N VAL A 93 15.16 -3.32 -0.72
CA VAL A 93 15.90 -4.47 -0.20
C VAL A 93 16.90 -4.94 -1.24
N SER A 94 18.19 -5.00 -0.89
CA SER A 94 19.21 -5.60 -1.76
C SER A 94 19.53 -7.02 -1.38
N GLY A 95 19.84 -7.81 -2.41
CA GLY A 95 20.18 -9.21 -2.22
C GLY A 95 19.01 -10.02 -1.67
N ALA A 96 17.76 -9.59 -1.91
CA ALA A 96 16.58 -10.39 -1.60
C ALA A 96 16.70 -11.76 -2.30
N THR A 97 16.25 -12.82 -1.64
CA THR A 97 16.18 -14.17 -2.22
C THR A 97 14.74 -14.48 -2.62
N VAL A 98 14.58 -15.42 -3.54
CA VAL A 98 13.24 -15.89 -3.96
C VAL A 98 12.40 -16.31 -2.74
N GLU A 99 13.01 -17.00 -1.79
CA GLU A 99 12.37 -17.41 -0.53
C GLU A 99 11.83 -16.22 0.28
N HIS A 100 12.55 -15.10 0.36
CA HIS A 100 12.05 -13.90 1.05
C HIS A 100 10.80 -13.33 0.35
N VAL A 101 10.82 -13.25 -0.99
CA VAL A 101 9.69 -12.73 -1.75
C VAL A 101 8.50 -13.69 -1.67
N GLU A 102 8.72 -15.00 -1.72
CA GLU A 102 7.69 -16.02 -1.52
C GLU A 102 7.04 -15.88 -0.14
N ALA A 103 7.84 -15.79 0.93
CA ALA A 103 7.34 -15.58 2.29
C ALA A 103 6.53 -14.27 2.41
N LEU A 104 6.99 -13.19 1.78
CA LEU A 104 6.26 -11.92 1.73
C LEU A 104 4.93 -12.06 0.97
N THR A 105 4.94 -12.75 -0.16
CA THR A 105 3.72 -12.98 -0.95
C THR A 105 2.69 -13.82 -0.20
N GLU A 106 3.14 -14.84 0.54
CA GLU A 106 2.25 -15.64 1.39
C GLU A 106 1.70 -14.79 2.55
N ARG A 107 2.58 -14.07 3.25
CA ARG A 107 2.22 -13.28 4.44
C ARG A 107 1.15 -12.24 4.15
N PHE A 108 1.26 -11.56 3.01
CA PHE A 108 0.33 -10.51 2.58
C PHE A 108 -0.70 -10.99 1.55
N ALA A 109 -0.78 -12.30 1.30
CA ALA A 109 -1.64 -12.91 0.28
C ALA A 109 -1.55 -12.19 -1.08
N LEU A 110 -0.34 -11.82 -1.48
CA LEU A 110 -0.08 -11.08 -2.72
C LEU A 110 -0.33 -11.99 -3.93
N ARG A 111 -0.92 -11.40 -4.97
CA ARG A 111 -1.15 -12.07 -6.26
C ARG A 111 -0.17 -11.53 -7.28
N SER A 112 0.35 -12.41 -8.13
CA SER A 112 1.17 -12.00 -9.28
C SER A 112 0.35 -11.10 -10.22
N LEU A 113 0.94 -9.97 -10.59
CA LEU A 113 0.44 -9.05 -11.61
C LEU A 113 1.21 -9.23 -12.92
N THR A 114 2.53 -9.31 -12.83
CA THR A 114 3.44 -9.53 -13.96
C THR A 114 4.52 -10.53 -13.57
N SER A 115 4.96 -11.35 -14.51
CA SER A 115 6.04 -12.33 -14.34
C SER A 115 6.74 -12.53 -15.68
N GLU A 116 7.49 -11.51 -16.07
CA GLU A 116 8.21 -11.43 -17.34
C GLU A 116 9.73 -11.49 -17.08
N PRO A 117 10.54 -11.77 -18.12
CA PRO A 117 12.00 -11.78 -17.97
C PRO A 117 12.57 -10.45 -17.46
N ASP A 118 11.95 -9.33 -17.88
CA ASP A 118 12.40 -7.97 -17.56
C ASP A 118 11.71 -7.38 -16.31
N GLY A 119 10.96 -8.20 -15.55
CA GLY A 119 10.36 -7.76 -14.30
C GLY A 119 9.24 -8.66 -13.80
N ALA A 120 9.10 -8.70 -12.47
CA ALA A 120 7.97 -9.34 -11.82
C ALA A 120 7.36 -8.42 -10.78
N SER A 121 6.04 -8.50 -10.64
CA SER A 121 5.34 -7.74 -9.62
C SER A 121 4.18 -8.51 -9.02
N TRP A 122 3.97 -8.27 -7.73
CA TRP A 122 2.90 -8.87 -6.94
C TRP A 122 2.16 -7.78 -6.21
N SER A 123 0.86 -7.96 -5.96
CA SER A 123 0.08 -7.02 -5.16
C SER A 123 -1.03 -7.67 -4.38
N GLY A 124 -1.36 -7.07 -3.25
CA GLY A 124 -2.44 -7.49 -2.37
C GLY A 124 -2.91 -6.32 -1.52
N THR A 125 -3.87 -6.61 -0.65
CA THR A 125 -4.43 -5.62 0.27
C THR A 125 -4.62 -6.29 1.62
N THR A 126 -4.13 -5.67 2.69
CA THR A 126 -4.31 -6.18 4.05
C THR A 126 -5.77 -6.05 4.48
N GLN A 127 -6.12 -6.63 5.64
CA GLN A 127 -7.48 -6.52 6.18
C GLN A 127 -7.85 -5.07 6.55
N GLU A 128 -6.83 -4.25 6.81
CA GLU A 128 -6.91 -2.84 7.17
C GLU A 128 -6.84 -1.92 5.93
N PHE A 129 -6.93 -2.52 4.74
CA PHE A 129 -6.93 -1.83 3.45
C PHE A 129 -5.62 -1.10 3.13
N ILE A 130 -4.49 -1.62 3.61
CA ILE A 130 -3.17 -1.20 3.13
C ILE A 130 -2.87 -1.99 1.86
N GLY A 131 -2.71 -1.29 0.74
CA GLY A 131 -2.23 -1.88 -0.50
C GLY A 131 -0.74 -2.17 -0.37
N VAL A 132 -0.32 -3.39 -0.68
CA VAL A 132 1.10 -3.77 -0.70
C VAL A 132 1.43 -4.23 -2.12
N ARG A 133 2.50 -3.68 -2.69
CA ARG A 133 3.05 -4.06 -3.98
C ARG A 133 4.52 -4.41 -3.82
N VAL A 134 4.94 -5.49 -4.46
CA VAL A 134 6.34 -5.90 -4.55
C VAL A 134 6.74 -5.85 -6.02
N THR A 135 7.88 -5.25 -6.31
CA THR A 135 8.44 -5.16 -7.66
C THR A 135 9.87 -5.66 -7.63
N ALA A 136 10.14 -6.67 -8.46
CA ALA A 136 11.46 -7.26 -8.66
C ALA A 136 11.90 -7.05 -10.12
N PRO A 137 13.21 -6.87 -10.37
CA PRO A 137 13.75 -6.56 -11.70
C PRO A 137 13.71 -7.75 -12.68
N ALA A 138 13.48 -8.97 -12.19
CA ALA A 138 13.30 -10.17 -13.00
C ALA A 138 12.42 -11.18 -12.24
N ALA A 139 11.69 -12.04 -12.94
CA ALA A 139 10.90 -13.11 -12.31
C ALA A 139 11.77 -14.17 -11.62
N ASP A 140 12.83 -14.63 -12.31
CA ASP A 140 13.72 -15.71 -11.84
C ASP A 140 15.16 -15.21 -11.76
N PRO A 141 15.63 -14.75 -10.59
CA PRO A 141 17.00 -14.25 -10.45
C PRO A 141 18.02 -15.40 -10.51
N PRO A 142 19.17 -15.21 -11.18
CA PRO A 142 20.25 -16.20 -11.19
C PRO A 142 20.69 -16.57 -9.76
N GLY A 143 20.75 -17.86 -9.47
CA GLY A 143 21.13 -18.36 -8.13
C GLY A 143 20.10 -18.05 -7.03
N GLY A 144 18.86 -17.68 -7.39
CA GLY A 144 17.77 -17.44 -6.44
C GLY A 144 17.91 -16.14 -5.64
N ARG A 145 18.75 -15.19 -6.08
CA ARG A 145 18.99 -13.91 -5.41
C ARG A 145 19.04 -12.75 -6.39
N TRP A 146 18.25 -11.70 -6.18
CA TRP A 146 18.28 -10.50 -7.00
C TRP A 146 19.54 -9.67 -6.71
N ALA A 147 20.30 -9.35 -7.77
CA ALA A 147 21.45 -8.45 -7.68
C ALA A 147 21.01 -6.99 -7.56
N GLU A 148 19.97 -6.61 -8.30
CA GLU A 148 19.31 -5.31 -8.20
C GLU A 148 18.27 -5.30 -7.08
N PRO A 149 17.98 -4.13 -6.48
CA PRO A 149 17.07 -4.05 -5.35
C PRO A 149 15.63 -4.48 -5.69
N VAL A 150 14.99 -5.18 -4.77
CA VAL A 150 13.55 -5.41 -4.76
C VAL A 150 12.88 -4.25 -4.01
N ALA A 151 11.81 -3.71 -4.58
CA ALA A 151 11.03 -2.64 -3.99
C ALA A 151 9.73 -3.18 -3.40
N VAL A 152 9.42 -2.78 -2.17
CA VAL A 152 8.12 -3.03 -1.52
C VAL A 152 7.47 -1.68 -1.27
N GLN A 153 6.33 -1.45 -1.90
CA GLN A 153 5.55 -0.22 -1.78
C GLN A 153 4.29 -0.54 -0.96
N ALA A 154 4.04 0.24 0.08
CA ALA A 154 2.80 0.21 0.84
C ALA A 154 2.05 1.52 0.60
N VAL A 155 0.73 1.44 0.39
CA VAL A 155 -0.14 2.60 0.13
C VAL A 155 -1.41 2.48 0.95
N SER A 156 -1.81 3.54 1.66
CA SER A 156 -3.02 3.51 2.48
C SER A 156 -4.31 3.62 1.67
N GLY A 157 -4.23 4.13 0.44
CA GLY A 157 -5.37 4.70 -0.28
C GLY A 157 -5.86 6.00 0.36
N CYS A 158 -6.92 6.59 -0.19
CA CYS A 158 -7.45 7.87 0.30
C CYS A 158 -8.12 7.72 1.69
N ARG A 159 -7.58 8.41 2.71
CA ARG A 159 -8.06 8.37 4.10
C ARG A 159 -8.51 9.75 4.55
N PRO A 160 -9.59 9.86 5.34
CA PRO A 160 -10.08 11.16 5.77
C PRO A 160 -9.04 11.87 6.64
N LEU A 161 -8.90 13.17 6.38
CA LEU A 161 -8.00 14.02 7.15
C LEU A 161 -8.77 14.59 8.36
N GLU A 162 -8.60 13.97 9.53
CA GLU A 162 -9.21 14.43 10.79
C GLU A 162 -8.19 15.10 11.73
N ALA A 163 -6.92 14.71 11.63
CA ALA A 163 -5.80 15.22 12.41
C ALA A 163 -4.59 15.48 11.49
N PRO A 164 -3.68 16.41 11.86
CA PRO A 164 -2.44 16.61 11.13
C PRO A 164 -1.57 15.35 11.21
N ILE A 165 -1.08 14.91 10.06
CA ILE A 165 -0.08 13.83 10.02
C ILE A 165 1.25 14.45 10.40
N GLY A 166 1.77 14.12 11.58
CA GLY A 166 3.08 14.61 12.00
C GLY A 166 4.16 14.20 11.00
N ALA A 167 5.11 15.07 10.67
CA ALA A 167 6.34 14.65 10.00
C ALA A 167 7.45 14.67 11.05
N PHE A 168 8.09 13.53 11.28
CA PHE A 168 9.31 13.48 12.07
C PHE A 168 10.48 13.28 11.12
N ALA A 169 11.45 14.19 11.20
CA ALA A 169 12.76 14.01 10.61
C ALA A 169 13.79 14.52 11.63
N PRO A 170 14.82 13.73 11.98
CA PRO A 170 15.91 14.20 12.81
C PRO A 170 16.77 15.21 12.06
N ASP A 171 17.71 15.85 12.75
CA ASP A 171 18.72 16.69 12.11
C ASP A 171 19.48 15.88 11.06
N PRO A 172 19.64 16.41 9.83
CA PRO A 172 20.33 15.69 8.78
C PRO A 172 21.84 15.55 9.07
N PRO A 173 22.50 14.49 8.55
CA PRO A 173 23.96 14.35 8.59
C PRO A 173 24.67 15.58 8.03
N ALA A 174 25.91 15.81 8.44
CA ALA A 174 26.67 17.02 8.08
C ALA A 174 26.90 17.13 6.56
N GLU A 175 26.98 15.99 5.87
CA GLU A 175 27.16 15.85 4.43
C GLU A 175 25.85 15.82 3.64
N ALA A 176 24.70 15.83 4.31
CA ALA A 176 23.41 15.74 3.65
C ALA A 176 23.16 16.96 2.77
N THR A 177 22.53 16.72 1.63
CA THR A 177 22.07 17.77 0.72
C THR A 177 20.55 17.93 0.82
N ASP A 178 20.01 19.00 0.25
CA ASP A 178 18.55 19.24 0.20
C ASP A 178 17.77 18.13 -0.53
N ALA A 179 18.45 17.25 -1.27
CA ALA A 179 17.85 16.13 -1.96
C ALA A 179 17.70 14.88 -1.08
N TRP A 180 18.35 14.84 0.09
CA TRP A 180 18.25 13.72 1.01
C TRP A 180 16.97 13.82 1.82
N THR A 181 16.29 12.69 1.96
CA THR A 181 15.02 12.57 2.65
C THR A 181 15.11 11.47 3.69
N TYR A 182 14.48 11.71 4.85
CA TYR A 182 14.50 10.79 5.96
C TYR A 182 13.28 9.86 5.93
N GLY A 183 13.52 8.56 6.04
CA GLY A 183 12.51 7.55 6.27
C GLY A 183 12.73 6.85 7.61
N SER A 184 11.64 6.46 8.28
CA SER A 184 11.70 5.61 9.47
C SER A 184 10.47 4.71 9.57
N VAL A 185 10.67 3.49 10.07
CA VAL A 185 9.60 2.54 10.40
C VAL A 185 9.96 1.74 11.64
N ASP A 186 8.96 1.48 12.47
CA ASP A 186 9.13 0.62 13.64
C ASP A 186 9.04 -0.85 13.23
N CYS A 187 10.00 -1.63 13.70
CA CYS A 187 10.09 -3.05 13.48
C CYS A 187 9.27 -3.82 14.53
N PRO A 188 8.79 -5.04 14.22
CA PRO A 188 8.01 -5.85 15.17
C PRO A 188 8.74 -6.21 16.47
N ASP A 189 10.07 -6.23 16.46
CA ASP A 189 10.95 -6.49 17.60
C ASP A 189 11.15 -5.25 18.52
N GLY A 190 10.58 -4.11 18.14
CA GLY A 190 10.73 -2.83 18.83
C GLY A 190 11.97 -2.03 18.41
N ALA A 191 12.76 -2.50 17.45
CA ALA A 191 13.79 -1.69 16.81
C ALA A 191 13.17 -0.67 15.84
N THR A 192 13.94 0.31 15.40
CA THR A 192 13.51 1.26 14.36
C THR A 192 14.48 1.21 13.19
N LEU A 193 13.96 0.89 12.01
CA LEU A 193 14.68 1.02 10.74
C LEU A 193 14.58 2.48 10.30
N THR A 194 15.73 3.12 10.06
CA THR A 194 15.82 4.52 9.64
C THR A 194 16.78 4.67 8.49
N SER A 195 16.52 5.57 7.55
CA SER A 195 17.39 5.78 6.40
C SER A 195 17.35 7.21 5.87
N TRP A 196 18.49 7.66 5.36
CA TRP A 196 18.62 8.86 4.53
C TRP A 196 18.76 8.45 3.07
N THR A 197 17.84 8.89 2.23
CA THR A 197 17.73 8.47 0.83
C THR A 197 17.54 9.63 -0.13
N GLU A 198 17.99 9.45 -1.36
CA GLU A 198 17.84 10.40 -2.46
C GLU A 198 17.03 9.72 -3.59
N PRO A 199 15.99 10.37 -4.14
CA PRO A 199 15.27 9.83 -5.29
C PRO A 199 16.17 9.80 -6.53
N VAL A 200 16.19 8.69 -7.26
CA VAL A 200 16.96 8.54 -8.51
C VAL A 200 16.09 7.88 -9.58
N GLU A 201 16.37 8.10 -10.86
CA GLU A 201 15.53 7.52 -11.93
C GLU A 201 15.73 6.00 -12.10
N ALA A 202 16.93 5.48 -11.84
CA ALA A 202 17.30 4.10 -12.13
C ALA A 202 16.92 3.09 -11.02
N GLN A 203 16.60 3.56 -9.82
CA GLN A 203 16.26 2.76 -8.64
C GLN A 203 15.19 3.50 -7.85
N PRO A 204 14.37 2.84 -7.01
CA PRO A 204 13.38 3.55 -6.20
C PRO A 204 14.02 4.67 -5.38
N MET A 205 15.21 4.41 -4.81
CA MET A 205 16.00 5.39 -4.06
C MET A 205 17.49 5.00 -4.03
N ARG A 206 18.37 5.99 -3.96
CA ARG A 206 19.76 5.83 -3.54
C ARG A 206 19.84 5.96 -2.02
N VAL A 207 20.52 5.01 -1.37
CA VAL A 207 20.72 5.00 0.09
C VAL A 207 22.04 5.65 0.43
N HIS A 208 22.01 6.62 1.35
CA HIS A 208 23.21 7.30 1.85
C HIS A 208 23.59 6.82 3.25
N GLU A 209 22.60 6.65 4.13
CA GLU A 209 22.78 6.13 5.48
C GLU A 209 21.59 5.24 5.87
N THR A 210 21.83 4.17 6.63
CA THR A 210 20.78 3.29 7.14
C THR A 210 21.17 2.70 8.49
N SER A 211 20.19 2.54 9.39
CA SER A 211 20.42 1.88 10.70
C SER A 211 20.56 0.37 10.59
N GLY A 212 20.30 -0.23 9.41
CA GLY A 212 20.42 -1.66 9.16
C GLY A 212 19.08 -2.28 8.75
N GLY A 213 18.64 -3.32 9.47
CA GLY A 213 17.37 -4.02 9.23
C GLY A 213 16.62 -4.29 10.53
N CYS A 214 15.38 -4.77 10.40
CA CYS A 214 14.62 -5.32 11.52
C CYS A 214 15.20 -6.70 11.90
N ALA A 215 15.34 -7.01 13.20
CA ALA A 215 15.96 -8.25 13.68
C ALA A 215 14.94 -9.36 13.98
#